data_AF-A0A9C9GMF9-F1
#
_entry.id   AF-A0A9C9GMF9-F1
#
_cell.length_a   1.000
_cell.length_b   1.000
_cell.length_c   1.000
_cell.angle_alpha   90.00
_cell.angle_beta   90.00
_cell.angle_gamma   90.00
#
_symmetry.space_group_name_H-M   'P 1'
#
loop_
_entity.id
_entity.type
_entity.pdbx_description
1 polymer ?
#
loop_
_entity_poly.entity_id
_entity_poly.type
_entity_poly.pdbx_seq_one_letter_code
_entity_poly.pdbx_strand_id
1 'polypeptide(L)' 'MHTNLSIKDNFSSFSDEESGITVFIDSFDNIHFDIRMGDANESTLAGTIIARTDNELNKKVIELFNRYKNEKAQK' A
#
# COMPACT_ATOMS: atom_id res chain seq x y z
N MET A 1 11.02 3.44 3.05
CA MET A 1 9.73 3.95 2.53
C MET A 1 9.20 5.11 3.38
N HIS A 2 8.86 6.24 2.74
CA HIS A 2 8.11 7.35 3.35
C HIS A 2 6.83 7.55 2.53
N THR A 3 5.67 7.65 3.18
CA THR A 3 4.37 7.81 2.50
C THR A 3 3.72 9.12 2.92
N ASN A 4 3.05 9.77 1.97
CA ASN A 4 2.24 10.97 2.21
C ASN A 4 0.88 10.82 1.53
N LEU A 5 0.14 9.78 1.92
CA LEU A 5 -1.17 9.44 1.36
C LEU A 5 -2.27 10.31 1.98
N SER A 6 -3.24 10.71 1.18
CA SER A 6 -4.48 11.30 1.67
C SER A 6 -5.65 10.34 1.49
N ILE A 7 -6.57 10.28 2.45
CA ILE A 7 -7.84 9.54 2.30
C ILE A 7 -8.74 10.12 1.20
N LYS A 8 -8.44 11.33 0.73
CA LYS A 8 -9.17 11.98 -0.37
C LYS A 8 -8.67 11.54 -1.74
N ASP A 9 -7.50 10.91 -1.80
CA ASP A 9 -6.95 10.37 -3.03
C ASP A 9 -7.54 8.97 -3.22
N ASN A 10 -8.47 8.86 -4.18
CA ASN A 10 -9.11 7.60 -4.52
C ASN A 10 -8.17 6.61 -5.23
N PHE A 11 -7.04 7.10 -5.77
CA PHE A 11 -6.00 6.26 -6.32
C PHE A 11 -4.62 6.87 -6.06
N SER A 12 -3.68 6.04 -5.62
CA SER A 12 -2.27 6.43 -5.45
C SER A 12 -1.35 5.24 -5.68
N SER A 13 -0.12 5.51 -6.12
CA SER A 13 0.89 4.48 -6.28
C SER A 13 2.28 5.01 -5.99
N PHE A 14 3.14 4.18 -5.41
CA PHE A 14 4.53 4.51 -5.18
C PHE A 14 5.40 3.25 -5.23
N SER A 15 6.67 3.42 -5.59
CA SER A 15 7.64 2.34 -5.64
C SER A 15 8.71 2.54 -4.56
N ASP A 16 9.02 1.47 -3.84
CA ASP A 16 10.17 1.43 -2.94
C ASP A 16 11.38 0.92 -3.72
N GLU A 17 12.32 1.82 -4.06
CA GLU A 17 13.48 1.50 -4.89
C GLU A 17 14.40 0.44 -4.27
N GLU A 18 14.45 0.35 -2.93
CA GLU A 18 15.29 -0.61 -2.21
C GLU A 18 14.80 -2.05 -2.41
N SER A 19 13.48 -2.27 -2.32
CA SER A 19 12.89 -3.60 -2.50
C SER A 19 12.42 -3.90 -3.92
N GLY A 20 12.31 -2.87 -4.77
CA GLY A 20 11.71 -2.98 -6.10
C GLY A 20 10.18 -3.19 -6.07
N ILE A 21 9.55 -3.07 -4.90
CA ILE A 21 8.11 -3.30 -4.74
C ILE A 21 7.34 -2.01 -5.05
N THR A 22 6.39 -2.10 -5.96
CA THR A 22 5.39 -1.07 -6.20
C THR A 22 4.13 -1.36 -5.40
N VAL A 23 3.65 -0.33 -4.71
CA VAL A 23 2.38 -0.33 -3.96
C VAL A 23 1.37 0.47 -4.75
N PHE A 24 0.21 -0.14 -4.99
CA PHE A 24 -0.96 0.50 -5.60
C PHE A 24 -2.08 0.55 -4.59
N ILE A 25 -2.77 1.68 -4.53
CA ILE A 25 -3.82 1.97 -3.57
C ILE A 25 -5.02 2.49 -4.35
N ASP A 26 -6.17 1.86 -4.14
CA ASP A 26 -7.44 2.24 -4.75
C ASP A 26 -8.53 2.29 -3.68
N SER A 27 -9.43 3.26 -3.78
CA SER A 27 -10.60 3.40 -2.92
C SER A 27 -11.78 3.98 -3.67
N PHE A 28 -12.95 3.37 -3.48
CA PHE A 28 -14.22 3.87 -4.04
C PHE A 28 -14.98 4.80 -3.09
N ASP A 29 -14.72 4.71 -1.78
CA ASP A 29 -15.51 5.38 -0.74
C ASP A 29 -14.68 6.23 0.22
N ASN A 30 -13.37 6.34 -0.02
CA ASN A 30 -12.41 7.07 0.83
C ASN A 30 -12.35 6.55 2.28
N ILE A 31 -12.77 5.30 2.51
CA ILE A 31 -12.74 4.62 3.82
C ILE A 31 -12.06 3.26 3.69
N HIS A 32 -12.40 2.49 2.65
CA HIS A 32 -11.82 1.19 2.33
C HIS A 32 -10.82 1.35 1.19
N PHE A 33 -9.57 1.00 1.47
CA PHE A 33 -8.44 1.14 0.56
C PHE A 33 -7.89 -0.24 0.23
N ASP A 34 -8.05 -0.68 -1.00
CA ASP A 34 -7.44 -1.92 -1.48
C ASP A 34 -5.98 -1.66 -1.84
N ILE A 35 -5.09 -2.43 -1.23
CA ILE A 35 -3.65 -2.30 -1.39
C ILE A 35 -3.13 -3.49 -2.18
N ARG A 36 -2.58 -3.21 -3.36
CA ARG A 36 -1.92 -4.22 -4.19
C ARG A 36 -0.42 -3.98 -4.17
N MET A 37 0.35 -5.07 -4.13
CA MET A 37 1.82 -5.02 -4.11
C MET A 37 2.40 -5.98 -5.14
N GLY A 38 3.51 -5.57 -5.75
CA GLY A 38 4.18 -6.33 -6.79
C GLY A 38 5.20 -5.47 -7.53
N ASP A 39 5.26 -5.58 -8.84
CA ASP A 39 6.07 -4.76 -9.73
C ASP A 39 5.21 -4.09 -10.82
N ALA A 40 5.86 -3.51 -11.83
CA ALA A 40 5.19 -2.82 -12.93
C ALA A 40 4.38 -3.75 -13.86
N ASN A 41 4.67 -5.05 -13.86
CA ASN A 41 4.04 -6.04 -14.73
C ASN A 41 2.98 -6.86 -13.98
N GLU A 42 3.23 -7.22 -12.72
CA GLU A 42 2.34 -8.05 -11.92
C GLU A 42 2.18 -7.51 -10.50
N SER A 43 0.93 -7.40 -10.04
CA SER A 43 0.63 -7.07 -8.64
C SER A 43 -0.54 -7.90 -8.10
N THR A 44 -0.43 -8.26 -6.83
CA THR A 44 -1.42 -9.07 -6.11
C THR A 44 -2.05 -8.27 -4.98
N LEU A 45 -3.28 -8.58 -4.61
CA LEU A 45 -3.93 -7.96 -3.45
C LEU A 45 -3.17 -8.37 -2.18
N ALA A 46 -2.56 -7.39 -1.51
CA ALA A 46 -1.86 -7.59 -0.25
C ALA A 46 -2.83 -7.44 0.95
N GLY A 47 -3.90 -6.66 0.78
CA GLY A 47 -4.99 -6.55 1.74
C GLY A 47 -5.82 -5.29 1.56
N THR A 48 -6.88 -5.16 2.36
CA THR A 48 -7.75 -3.98 2.41
C THR A 48 -7.56 -3.26 3.74
N ILE A 49 -7.36 -1.94 3.69
CA ILE A 49 -7.18 -1.07 4.84
C ILE A 49 -8.44 -0.24 5.05
N ILE A 50 -8.96 -0.24 6.28
CA ILE A 50 -9.99 0.72 6.69
C ILE A 50 -9.31 1.89 7.40
N ALA A 51 -9.46 3.11 6.89
CA ALA A 51 -8.90 4.32 7.48
C ALA A 51 -9.88 5.50 7.37
N ARG A 52 -9.92 6.36 8.38
CA ARG A 52 -10.73 7.60 8.37
C ARG A 52 -9.88 8.87 8.47
N THR A 53 -8.57 8.70 8.54
CA THR A 53 -7.59 9.80 8.56
C THR A 53 -6.36 9.42 7.76
N ASP A 54 -5.68 10.43 7.22
CA ASP A 54 -4.43 10.27 6.48
C ASP A 54 -3.38 9.54 7.32
N ASN A 55 -3.26 9.88 8.61
CA ASN A 55 -2.32 9.24 9.52
C ASN A 55 -2.60 7.74 9.71
N GLU A 56 -3.87 7.35 9.84
CA GLU A 56 -4.26 5.92 9.92
C GLU A 56 -3.91 5.17 8.64
N LEU A 57 -4.20 5.77 7.48
CA LEU A 57 -3.91 5.16 6.19
C LEU A 57 -2.41 4.94 6.01
N ASN A 58 -1.61 5.99 6.19
CA ASN A 58 -0.15 5.93 6.06
C ASN A 58 0.46 4.88 7.00
N LYS A 59 0.07 4.87 8.28
CA LYS A 59 0.58 3.90 9.26
C LYS A 59 0.26 2.46 8.86
N LYS A 60 -0.99 2.17 8.50
CA LYS A 60 -1.42 0.81 8.12
C LYS A 60 -0.80 0.33 6.82
N VAL A 61 -0.58 1.23 5.85
CA VAL A 61 0.11 0.91 4.59
C VAL A 61 1.57 0.52 4.86
N ILE A 62 2.27 1.26 5.71
CA ILE A 62 3.65 0.93 6.10
C ILE A 62 3.71 -0.43 6.81
N GLU A 63 2.79 -0.69 7.75
CA GLU A 63 2.70 -1.98 8.44
C GLU A 63 2.46 -3.15 7.47
N LEU A 64 1.52 -2.99 6.53
CA LEU A 64 1.21 -3.98 5.51
C LEU A 64 2.41 -4.23 4.58
N PHE A 65 3.08 -3.16 4.16
CA PHE A 65 4.25 -3.23 3.28
C PHE A 65 5.40 -4.01 3.94
N ASN A 66 5.71 -3.69 5.20
CA ASN A 66 6.76 -4.39 5.94
C ASN A 66 6.45 -5.88 6.10
N ARG A 67 5.19 -6.24 6.36
CA ARG A 67 4.75 -7.64 6.40
C ARG A 67 4.97 -8.33 5.06
N TYR A 68 4.51 -7.72 3.96
CA TYR A 68 4.67 -8.27 2.61
C TYR A 68 6.15 -8.44 2.22
N LYS A 69 7.01 -7.45 2.49
CA LYS A 69 8.46 -7.52 2.25
C LYS A 69 9.10 -8.69 3.01
N ASN A 70 8.74 -8.88 4.27
CA ASN A 70 9.25 -9.98 5.09
C ASN A 70 8.83 -11.36 4.58
N GLU A 71 7.58 -11.51 4.11
CA GLU A 71 7.08 -12.76 3.54
C GLU A 71 7.78 -13.12 2.21
N LYS A 72 8.17 -12.11 1.43
CA LYS A 72 8.90 -12.31 0.17
C LYS A 72 10.38 -12.59 0.38
N ALA A 73 11.01 -12.01 1.40
CA ALA A 73 12.42 -12.27 1.73
C ALA A 73 12.69 -13.68 2.29
N GLN A 74 11.64 -14.42 2.70
CA GLN A 74 11.73 -15.79 3.19
C GLN A 74 11.49 -16.87 2.12
N LYS A 75 11.21 -16.46 0.88
CA LYS A 75 11.04 -17.35 -0.28
C LYS A 75 12.25 -17.26 -1.19
#